data_AF-A0A9D7ITY1-F1
#
_entry.id   AF-A0A9D7ITY1-F1
#
_cell.length_a   1.000
_cell.length_b   1.000
_cell.length_c   1.000
_cell.angle_alpha   90.00
_cell.angle_beta   90.00
_cell.angle_gamma   90.00
#
_symmetry.space_group_name_H-M   'P 1'
#
loop_
_entity.id
_entity.type
_entity.pdbx_description
1 polymer ?
#
loop_
_entity_poly.entity_id
_entity_poly.type
_entity_poly.pdbx_seq_one_letter_code
_entity_poly.pdbx_strand_id
1 'polypeptide(L)' 'MEVRGGAIEFQRVVVHFENGDDTNVEIRDSIQANGRTRAIDLPGDQRRIRSVEIWYGKGNWARRSRPTLRLYGQR' A
#
# COMPACT_ATOMS: atom_id res chain seq x y z
N MET A 1 -5.65 -1.31 2.68
CA MET A 1 -5.63 -0.33 1.57
C MET A 1 -6.70 -0.71 0.55
N GLU A 2 -7.21 0.24 -0.23
CA GLU A 2 -8.20 -0.02 -1.28
C GLU A 2 -7.72 0.51 -2.64
N VAL A 3 -7.86 -0.31 -3.69
CA VAL A 3 -7.51 0.04 -5.06
C VAL A 3 -8.78 0.21 -5.88
N ARG A 4 -8.90 1.30 -6.65
CA ARG A 4 -10.05 1.58 -7.52
C ARG A 4 -9.62 1.99 -8.93
N GLY A 5 -10.50 1.78 -9.91
CA GLY A 5 -10.34 2.28 -11.29
C GLY A 5 -9.33 1.53 -12.17
N GLY A 6 -8.37 0.82 -11.61
CA GLY A 6 -7.38 0.01 -12.33
C GLY A 6 -6.59 -0.88 -11.38
N ALA A 7 -5.97 -1.93 -11.91
CA ALA A 7 -5.09 -2.79 -11.11
C ALA A 7 -3.78 -2.07 -10.80
N ILE A 8 -3.24 -2.31 -9.60
CA ILE A 8 -1.93 -1.84 -9.16
C ILE A 8 -1.05 -3.04 -8.90
N GLU A 9 0.16 -2.99 -9.44
CA GLU A 9 1.24 -3.90 -9.06
C GLU A 9 2.10 -3.21 -8.03
N PHE A 10 2.23 -3.82 -6.86
CA PHE A 10 3.05 -3.33 -5.77
C PHE A 10 4.39 -4.04 -5.80
N GLN A 11 5.47 -3.27 -5.83
CA GLN A 11 6.83 -3.79 -5.84
C GLN A 11 7.44 -3.76 -4.45
N ARG A 12 7.14 -2.70 -3.69
CA ARG A 12 7.65 -2.51 -2.33
C ARG A 12 6.76 -1.52 -1.59
N VAL A 13 6.51 -1.78 -0.31
CA VAL A 13 5.87 -0.83 0.61
C VAL A 13 6.73 -0.71 1.84
N VAL A 14 7.22 0.49 2.12
CA VAL A 14 8.00 0.79 3.32
C VAL A 14 7.19 1.74 4.20
N VAL A 15 7.10 1.41 5.48
CA VAL A 15 6.52 2.27 6.49
C VAL A 15 7.67 2.84 7.32
N HIS A 16 7.74 4.17 7.37
CA HIS A 16 8.70 4.88 8.19
C HIS A 16 8.00 5.33 9.46
N PHE A 17 8.56 4.99 10.61
CA PHE A 17 8.02 5.35 11.92
C PHE A 17 8.64 6.65 12.45
N GLU A 18 7.95 7.31 13.38
CA GLU A 18 8.47 8.53 13.99
C GLU A 18 9.77 8.31 14.79
N ASN A 19 9.97 7.10 15.34
CA ASN A 19 11.18 6.72 16.07
C ASN A 19 12.41 6.50 15.17
N GLY A 20 12.24 6.56 13.83
CA GLY A 20 13.31 6.37 12.86
C GLY A 20 13.47 4.94 12.36
N ASP A 21 12.68 4.00 12.88
CA ASP A 21 12.64 2.64 12.35
C ASP A 21 11.87 2.59 11.04
N ASP A 22 12.29 1.66 10.18
CA ASP A 22 11.65 1.38 8.89
C ASP A 22 11.24 -0.09 8.83
N THR A 23 10.05 -0.35 8.30
CA THR A 23 9.57 -1.72 8.08
C THR A 23 9.09 -1.90 6.66
N ASN A 24 9.61 -2.94 5.99
CA ASN A 24 9.07 -3.39 4.73
C ASN A 24 7.83 -4.25 4.99
N VAL A 25 6.73 -3.89 4.33
CA VAL A 25 5.46 -4.56 4.48
C VAL A 25 5.24 -5.51 3.32
N GLU A 26 5.07 -6.80 3.65
CA GLU A 26 4.66 -7.80 2.68
C GLU A 26 3.15 -7.69 2.36
N ILE A 27 2.87 -7.11 1.21
CA ILE A 27 1.55 -7.14 0.57
C ILE A 27 1.56 -8.04 -0.67
N ARG A 28 0.38 -8.36 -1.18
CA ARG A 28 0.29 -9.08 -2.47
C ARG A 28 0.83 -8.20 -3.59
N ASP A 29 1.63 -8.79 -4.45
CA ASP A 29 2.29 -8.12 -5.58
C ASP A 29 1.30 -7.49 -6.57
N SER A 30 0.09 -8.03 -6.69
CA SER A 30 -0.94 -7.49 -7.59
C SER A 30 -2.30 -7.40 -6.91
N ILE A 31 -2.89 -6.21 -6.94
CA ILE A 31 -4.25 -5.94 -6.46
C ILE A 31 -5.08 -5.46 -7.65
N GLN A 32 -6.10 -6.26 -7.99
CA GLN A 32 -7.04 -5.95 -9.06
C GLN A 32 -7.92 -4.72 -8.72
N ALA A 33 -8.53 -4.13 -9.75
CA ALA A 33 -9.44 -3.00 -9.54
C ALA A 33 -10.59 -3.38 -8.58
N ASN A 34 -10.91 -2.48 -7.65
CA ASN A 34 -11.86 -2.69 -6.55
C ASN A 34 -11.42 -3.74 -5.52
N GLY A 35 -10.18 -4.21 -5.62
CA GLY A 35 -9.55 -5.07 -4.62
C GLY A 35 -9.14 -4.30 -3.37
N ARG A 36 -9.08 -5.03 -2.26
CA ARG A 36 -8.57 -4.53 -0.98
C ARG A 36 -7.40 -5.38 -0.54
N THR A 37 -6.38 -4.75 0.03
CA THR A 37 -5.36 -5.48 0.78
C THR A 37 -5.92 -5.87 2.14
N ARG A 38 -5.44 -6.99 2.69
CA ARG A 38 -5.64 -7.35 4.10
C ARG A 38 -5.18 -6.22 5.01
N ALA A 39 -5.67 -6.21 6.25
CA ALA A 39 -5.05 -5.43 7.30
C ALA A 39 -3.58 -5.86 7.43
N ILE A 40 -2.70 -4.87 7.51
CA ILE A 40 -1.27 -5.08 7.73
C ILE A 40 -1.03 -4.72 9.18
N ASP A 41 -0.57 -5.70 9.95
CA ASP A 41 -0.08 -5.45 11.29
C ASP A 41 1.32 -4.86 11.19
N LEU A 42 1.46 -3.66 11.75
CA LEU A 42 2.75 -2.98 11.79
C LEU A 42 3.48 -3.41 13.07
N PRO A 43 4.73 -3.88 12.97
CA PRO A 43 5.52 -4.24 14.15
C PRO A 43 5.91 -3.00 14.93
N GLY A 44 5.97 -3.13 16.26
CA GLY A 44 6.47 -2.10 17.17
C GLY A 44 5.41 -1.48 18.08
N ASP A 45 5.81 -1.18 19.31
CA ASP A 45 4.97 -0.53 20.33
C ASP A 45 4.61 0.93 19.98
N GLN A 46 5.32 1.53 19.01
CA GLN A 46 5.14 2.92 18.61
C GLN A 46 4.34 3.00 17.29
N ARG A 47 3.01 3.06 17.42
CA ARG A 47 2.03 3.15 16.32
C ARG A 47 2.03 4.47 15.53
N ARG A 48 3.09 5.29 15.63
CA ARG A 48 3.16 6.60 14.96
C ARG A 48 3.89 6.48 13.63
N ILE A 49 3.10 6.39 12.56
CA ILE A 49 3.60 6.38 11.19
C ILE A 49 3.99 7.81 10.81
N ARG A 50 5.24 8.00 10.40
CA ARG A 50 5.73 9.27 9.83
C ARG A 50 5.33 9.38 8.37
N SER A 51 5.59 8.33 7.58
CA SER A 51 5.27 8.28 6.16
C SER A 51 5.16 6.84 5.67
N VAL A 52 4.51 6.67 4.51
CA VAL A 52 4.45 5.39 3.80
C VAL A 52 4.96 5.62 2.39
N GLU A 53 6.02 4.90 2.04
CA GLU A 53 6.62 4.89 0.72
C GLU A 53 6.11 3.66 -0.05
N ILE A 54 5.62 3.89 -1.27
CA ILE A 54 5.01 2.85 -2.09
C ILE A 54 5.65 2.89 -3.47
N TRP A 55 6.31 1.80 -3.83
CA TRP A 55 6.78 1.54 -5.18
C TRP A 55 5.72 0.73 -5.91
N TYR A 56 5.16 1.31 -6.97
CA TYR A 56 4.05 0.71 -7.70
C TYR A 56 4.13 0.92 -9.20
N GLY A 57 3.53 -0.02 -9.93
CA GLY A 57 3.31 0.01 -11.35
C GLY A 57 1.81 -0.08 -11.69
N LYS A 58 1.48 0.24 -12.94
CA LYS A 58 0.15 -0.07 -13.48
C LYS A 58 0.09 -1.56 -13.80
N GLY A 59 -0.85 -2.27 -13.19
CA GLY A 59 -1.08 -3.70 -13.49
C GLY A 59 -1.82 -3.94 -14.80
N ASN A 60 -2.38 -2.89 -15.44
CA ASN A 60 -2.87 -2.98 -16.80
C ASN A 60 -2.69 -1.66 -17.57
N TRP A 61 -2.41 -1.77 -18.87
CA TRP A 61 -2.21 -0.63 -19.78
C TRP A 61 -3.47 -0.24 -20.57
N ALA A 62 -4.64 -0.78 -20.22
CA ALA A 62 -5.88 -0.44 -20.88
C ALA A 62 -6.13 1.09 -20.79
N ARG A 63 -6.48 1.74 -21.91
CA ARG A 63 -6.48 3.21 -22.06
C ARG A 63 -7.33 4.01 -21.06
N ARG A 64 -8.17 3.35 -20.25
CA ARG A 64 -9.02 3.98 -19.21
C ARG A 64 -8.68 3.60 -17.77
N SER A 65 -7.65 2.78 -17.53
CA SER A 65 -7.26 2.44 -16.16
C SER A 65 -6.48 3.59 -15.52
N ARG A 66 -7.15 4.31 -14.62
CA ARG A 66 -6.53 5.30 -13.72
C ARG A 66 -6.57 4.73 -12.31
N PRO A 67 -5.60 3.89 -11.94
CA PRO A 67 -5.59 3.29 -10.61
C PRO A 67 -5.52 4.38 -9.55
N THR A 68 -6.38 4.28 -8.55
CA THR A 68 -6.40 5.14 -7.36
C THR A 68 -6.18 4.27 -6.15
N LEU A 69 -5.18 4.60 -5.33
CA LEU A 69 -4.90 3.94 -4.06
C LEU A 69 -5.43 4.79 -2.91
N ARG A 70 -6.16 4.16 -2.00
CA ARG A 70 -6.58 4.76 -0.73
C ARG A 70 -5.95 4.01 0.44
N LEU A 71 -5.24 4.75 1.27
CA LEU A 71 -4.66 4.25 2.51
C LEU A 71 -5.59 4.60 3.68
N TYR A 72 -5.82 3.63 4.55
CA TYR A 72 -6.66 3.78 5.73
C TYR A 72 -5.87 3.31 6.94
N GLY A 73 -5.95 4.05 8.05
CA GLY A 73 -5.50 3.61 9.36
C GLY A 73 -6.67 3.01 10.15
N GLN A 74 -6.41 1.96 10.92
CA GLN A 74 -7.31 1.46 11.95
C GLN A 74 -6.61 1.60 13.31
N ARG A 75 -7.37 1.91 14.36
CA ARG A 75 -6.85 2.26 15.69
C ARG A 75 -6.93 1.09 16.65
#